data_AF-A0A7C4LC92-F1
#
_entry.id   AF-A0A7C4LC92-F1
#
_cell.length_a   1.000
_cell.length_b   1.000
_cell.length_c   1.000
_cell.angle_alpha   90.00
_cell.angle_beta   90.00
_cell.angle_gamma   90.00
#
_symmetry.space_group_name_H-M   'P 1'
#
loop_
_entity.id
_entity.type
_entity.pdbx_description
1 polymer ?
#
loop_
_entity_poly.entity_id
_entity_poly.type
_entity_poly.pdbx_seq_one_letter_code
_entity_poly.pdbx_strand_id
1 'polypeptide(L)'
;MSTPSIVVAAYNRPRALERLLRSLRRAHYPAGGRARLVISVDGADGADAANAEVRALAQDAEWPFGPKDVIRRERRLGLAAHVFACWALAEALGDLVFLEDDFVVSPAFYAYAAQALDVYRADDRVAALALYALWFNGYTHEPFTPLADGSDVFFLQVPFFQGLAFTREQAARFAAWRSEGRERPAPGDPLHPLFFKFPPSDWFPVLARYVVTTGRFVVYPRVALCLGMGDAGTHFARPTAFFQTPLLQAPADFRFRALDDSLAVYDSFFEPLPERLDRMTGALRGVEYAVDLYATKPRDLLRSACVLTARPRRAALRTFGRVLWPMEANVIEAMPGGEIALCRAEDLEWGWWADVRARQGLDRYFARGRGQGWRRRWLYRLAALASRFTAESAR
;
A
#
# COMPACT_ATOMS: atom_id res chain seq x y z
N MET A 1 -4.20 26.40 2.75
CA MET A 1 -3.64 25.05 2.89
C MET A 1 -4.32 24.36 4.04
N SER A 2 -4.74 23.10 3.85
CA SER A 2 -5.24 22.23 4.92
C SER A 2 -4.22 22.12 6.06
N THR A 3 -4.73 22.07 7.29
CA THR A 3 -3.94 21.83 8.50
C THR A 3 -4.44 20.55 9.15
N PRO A 4 -4.11 19.36 8.59
CA PRO A 4 -4.64 18.12 9.10
C PRO A 4 -4.18 17.86 10.54
N SER A 5 -5.05 17.27 11.34
CA SER A 5 -4.71 16.77 12.67
C SER A 5 -3.97 15.44 12.55
N ILE A 6 -2.92 15.24 13.33
CA ILE A 6 -2.19 13.98 13.39
C ILE A 6 -2.83 13.11 14.46
N VAL A 7 -3.24 11.90 14.10
CA VAL A 7 -3.82 10.92 15.03
C VAL A 7 -2.94 9.69 15.05
N VAL A 8 -2.40 9.38 16.23
CA VAL A 8 -1.56 8.21 16.49
C VAL A 8 -2.37 7.16 17.24
N ALA A 9 -2.48 5.95 16.67
CA ALA A 9 -2.97 4.77 17.39
C ALA A 9 -1.80 4.05 18.07
N ALA A 10 -1.88 3.87 19.39
CA ALA A 10 -0.87 3.20 20.18
C ALA A 10 -1.47 2.16 21.14
N TYR A 11 -0.67 1.18 21.56
CA TYR A 11 -1.08 0.21 22.58
C TYR A 11 -0.03 0.01 23.67
N ASN A 12 0.90 -0.93 23.50
CA ASN A 12 1.83 -1.35 24.56
C ASN A 12 3.30 -1.43 24.09
N ARG A 13 3.67 -0.66 23.06
CA ARG A 13 5.04 -0.61 22.51
C ARG A 13 5.71 0.74 22.78
N PRO A 14 6.21 1.00 24.01
CA PRO A 14 6.74 2.32 24.41
C PRO A 14 7.91 2.78 23.54
N ARG A 15 8.86 1.89 23.23
CA ARG A 15 10.01 2.21 22.34
C ARG A 15 9.59 2.55 20.91
N ALA A 16 8.52 1.91 20.42
CA ALA A 16 7.97 2.18 19.10
C ALA A 16 7.35 3.58 19.07
N LEU A 17 6.46 3.87 20.04
CA LEU A 17 5.84 5.19 20.16
C LEU A 17 6.89 6.29 20.36
N GLU A 18 7.91 6.08 21.19
CA GLU A 18 8.98 7.05 21.41
C GLU A 18 9.72 7.39 20.11
N ARG A 19 10.01 6.36 19.29
CA ARG A 19 10.64 6.52 17.98
C ARG A 19 9.76 7.29 17.01
N LEU A 20 8.45 7.01 16.97
CA LEU A 20 7.50 7.78 16.16
C LEU A 20 7.48 9.25 16.62
N LEU A 21 7.28 9.51 17.92
CA LEU A 21 7.25 10.87 18.48
C LEU A 21 8.54 11.64 18.20
N ARG A 22 9.69 10.98 18.25
CA ARG A 22 10.98 11.58 17.87
C ARG A 22 11.00 11.99 16.39
N SER A 23 10.45 11.17 15.49
CA SER A 23 10.37 11.51 14.07
C SER A 23 9.37 12.63 13.79
N LEU A 24 8.21 12.63 14.46
CA LEU A 24 7.23 13.71 14.39
C LEU A 24 7.84 15.04 14.81
N ARG A 25 8.58 15.09 15.93
CA ARG A 25 9.23 16.33 16.39
C ARG A 25 10.30 16.88 15.44
N ARG A 26 10.84 16.05 14.55
CA ARG A 26 11.85 16.44 13.55
C ARG A 26 11.23 16.88 12.23
N ALA A 27 9.92 16.78 12.07
CA ALA A 27 9.25 17.18 10.86
C ALA A 27 9.00 18.68 10.78
N HIS A 28 8.77 19.15 9.56
CA HIS A 28 8.50 20.55 9.28
C HIS A 28 7.00 20.80 9.30
N TYR A 29 6.61 21.78 10.12
CA TYR A 29 5.22 22.21 10.29
C TYR A 29 5.09 23.69 9.91
N PRO A 30 3.90 24.12 9.43
CA PRO A 30 3.63 25.54 9.19
C PRO A 30 3.81 26.36 10.47
N ALA A 31 4.30 27.60 10.32
CA ALA A 31 4.38 28.54 11.43
C ALA A 31 2.98 28.82 12.03
N GLY A 32 2.92 29.07 13.34
CA GLY A 32 1.68 29.45 14.03
C GLY A 32 0.98 28.34 14.81
N GLY A 33 1.61 27.19 15.02
CA GLY A 33 1.15 26.21 16.04
C GLY A 33 -0.18 25.53 15.71
N ARG A 34 -0.41 25.15 14.44
CA ARG A 34 -1.70 24.61 13.96
C ARG A 34 -1.72 23.10 13.73
N ALA A 35 -0.61 22.41 13.94
CA ALA A 35 -0.54 20.96 13.77
C ALA A 35 -0.99 20.29 15.09
N ARG A 36 -2.28 19.95 15.21
CA ARG A 36 -2.78 19.20 16.37
C ARG A 36 -2.23 17.77 16.35
N LEU A 37 -1.84 17.26 17.52
CA LEU A 37 -1.49 15.85 17.75
C LEU A 37 -2.47 15.22 18.72
N VAL A 38 -3.07 14.08 18.33
CA VAL A 38 -3.88 13.25 19.19
C VAL A 38 -3.24 11.87 19.30
N ILE A 39 -2.92 11.44 20.52
CA ILE A 39 -2.42 10.08 20.77
C ILE A 39 -3.54 9.28 21.41
N SER A 40 -4.14 8.36 20.67
CA SER A 40 -5.14 7.44 21.18
C SER A 40 -4.47 6.13 21.61
N VAL A 41 -4.51 5.84 22.90
CA VAL A 41 -3.99 4.60 23.48
C VAL A 41 -5.14 3.63 23.72
N ASP A 42 -5.10 2.45 23.09
CA ASP A 42 -6.13 1.41 23.28
C ASP A 42 -6.18 0.97 24.75
N GLY A 43 -7.31 0.43 25.19
CA GLY A 43 -7.49 -0.07 26.55
C GLY A 43 -6.71 -1.37 26.76
N ALA A 44 -6.45 -1.71 28.02
CA ALA A 44 -5.87 -2.98 28.40
C ALA A 44 -6.84 -3.71 29.33
N ASP A 45 -6.83 -5.04 29.28
CA ASP A 45 -7.61 -5.87 30.19
C ASP A 45 -6.75 -6.22 31.42
N GLY A 46 -7.28 -6.09 32.64
CA GLY A 46 -6.60 -6.44 33.90
C GLY A 46 -6.11 -5.25 34.76
N ALA A 47 -5.68 -5.55 35.99
CA ALA A 47 -5.28 -4.55 37.00
C ALA A 47 -3.90 -3.92 36.74
N ASP A 48 -2.96 -4.68 36.19
CA ASP A 48 -1.67 -4.18 35.69
C ASP A 48 -1.83 -3.81 34.21
N ALA A 49 -2.14 -2.55 33.94
CA ALA A 49 -2.41 -2.09 32.58
C ALA A 49 -1.14 -2.24 31.71
N ALA A 50 -1.14 -3.22 30.79
CA ALA A 50 -0.01 -3.51 29.89
C ALA A 50 0.47 -2.31 29.05
N ASN A 51 -0.33 -1.24 28.97
CA ASN A 51 -0.05 0.00 28.25
C ASN A 51 0.36 1.18 29.16
N ALA A 52 0.60 0.97 30.46
CA ALA A 52 0.87 2.05 31.42
C ALA A 52 2.05 2.94 30.99
N GLU A 53 3.16 2.33 30.54
CA GLU A 53 4.33 3.07 30.05
C GLU A 53 4.02 3.89 28.79
N VAL A 54 3.23 3.35 27.87
CA VAL A 54 2.75 4.08 26.67
C VAL A 54 1.86 5.25 27.05
N ARG A 55 0.98 5.09 28.05
CA ARG A 55 0.11 6.16 28.56
C ARG A 55 0.92 7.29 29.20
N ALA A 56 1.93 6.96 30.01
CA ALA A 56 2.83 7.94 30.60
C ALA A 56 3.62 8.68 29.51
N LEU A 57 4.24 7.94 28.58
CA LEU A 57 4.98 8.53 27.47
C LEU A 57 4.10 9.47 26.62
N ALA A 58 2.88 9.07 26.28
CA ALA A 58 1.93 9.91 25.53
C ALA A 58 1.57 11.19 26.30
N GLN A 59 1.38 11.10 27.62
CA GLN A 59 1.06 12.22 28.49
C GLN A 59 2.22 13.22 28.59
N ASP A 60 3.44 12.72 28.74
CA ASP A 60 4.62 13.54 29.02
C ASP A 60 5.28 14.09 27.74
N ALA A 61 5.00 13.50 26.58
CA ALA A 61 5.57 13.92 25.31
C ALA A 61 5.28 15.40 24.99
N GLU A 62 6.31 16.21 24.83
CA GLU A 62 6.17 17.60 24.42
C GLU A 62 5.76 17.73 22.95
N TRP A 63 4.88 18.69 22.67
CA TRP A 63 4.40 18.97 21.32
C TRP A 63 4.36 20.49 21.06
N PRO A 64 5.44 21.07 20.50
CA PRO A 64 5.53 22.53 20.32
C PRO A 64 4.80 23.05 19.06
N PHE A 65 4.22 22.16 18.23
CA PHE A 65 3.67 22.53 16.91
C PHE A 65 2.14 22.74 16.91
N GLY A 66 1.48 22.60 18.06
CA GLY A 66 0.05 22.86 18.21
C GLY A 66 -0.55 22.19 19.46
N PRO A 67 -1.89 22.07 19.54
CA PRO A 67 -2.54 21.38 20.64
C PRO A 67 -2.16 19.88 20.67
N LYS A 68 -2.05 19.32 21.87
CA LYS A 68 -1.84 17.88 22.09
C LYS A 68 -2.93 17.32 22.99
N ASP A 69 -3.59 16.25 22.53
CA ASP A 69 -4.60 15.52 23.28
C ASP A 69 -4.19 14.04 23.43
N VAL A 70 -4.49 13.43 24.58
CA VAL A 70 -4.28 12.00 24.82
C VAL A 70 -5.61 11.34 25.13
N ILE A 71 -6.04 10.42 24.27
CA ILE A 71 -7.28 9.66 24.46
C ILE A 71 -6.93 8.30 25.05
N ARG A 72 -7.34 8.07 26.30
CA ARG A 72 -7.18 6.78 26.98
C ARG A 72 -8.47 5.99 26.84
N ARG A 73 -8.46 4.87 26.11
CA ARG A 73 -9.64 4.00 26.03
C ARG A 73 -9.79 3.21 27.34
N GLU A 74 -11.02 3.16 27.84
CA GLU A 74 -11.34 2.46 29.11
C GLU A 74 -11.20 0.95 28.98
N ARG A 75 -11.71 0.39 27.87
CA ARG A 75 -11.65 -1.03 27.55
C ARG A 75 -10.82 -1.28 26.29
N ARG A 76 -10.25 -2.48 26.17
CA ARG A 76 -9.55 -2.90 24.96
C ARG A 76 -10.52 -3.01 23.79
N LEU A 77 -10.33 -2.20 22.75
CA LEU A 77 -11.12 -2.25 21.53
C LEU A 77 -10.57 -3.30 20.56
N GLY A 78 -9.25 -3.52 20.58
CA GLY A 78 -8.56 -4.32 19.58
C GLY A 78 -8.29 -3.53 18.29
N LEU A 79 -7.41 -4.09 17.46
CA LEU A 79 -6.77 -3.37 16.34
C LEU A 79 -7.77 -2.65 15.43
N ALA A 80 -8.67 -3.39 14.75
CA ALA A 80 -9.57 -2.77 13.78
C ALA A 80 -10.53 -1.74 14.39
N ALA A 81 -11.16 -2.07 15.52
CA ALA A 81 -12.09 -1.16 16.18
C ALA A 81 -11.39 0.11 16.69
N HIS A 82 -10.17 -0.01 17.20
CA HIS A 82 -9.38 1.14 17.65
C HIS A 82 -8.96 2.05 16.48
N VAL A 83 -8.50 1.46 15.37
CA VAL A 83 -8.15 2.20 14.14
C VAL A 83 -9.37 2.99 13.63
N PHE A 84 -10.53 2.35 13.52
CA PHE A 84 -11.74 3.05 13.07
C PHE A 84 -12.23 4.10 14.06
N ALA A 85 -12.07 3.88 15.37
CA ALA A 85 -12.37 4.89 16.39
C ALA A 85 -11.41 6.10 16.31
N CYS A 86 -10.19 5.91 15.82
CA CYS A 86 -9.26 6.99 15.53
C CYS A 86 -9.68 7.77 14.28
N TRP A 87 -10.10 7.08 13.21
CA TRP A 87 -10.56 7.72 11.97
C TRP A 87 -11.84 8.52 12.17
N ALA A 88 -12.75 8.04 13.03
CA ALA A 88 -13.98 8.76 13.40
C ALA A 88 -13.72 10.14 14.03
N LEU A 89 -12.52 10.38 14.58
CA LEU A 89 -12.14 11.70 15.10
C LEU A 89 -12.13 12.78 14.00
N ALA A 90 -12.09 12.41 12.73
CA ALA A 90 -12.15 13.34 11.61
C ALA A 90 -13.40 14.23 11.63
N GLU A 91 -14.52 13.72 12.17
CA GLU A 91 -15.76 14.48 12.33
C GLU A 91 -15.54 15.76 13.15
N ALA A 92 -14.81 15.65 14.27
CA ALA A 92 -14.51 16.75 15.17
C ALA A 92 -13.22 17.51 14.82
N LEU A 93 -12.22 16.81 14.26
CA LEU A 93 -10.87 17.33 14.06
C LEU A 93 -10.60 17.83 12.62
N GLY A 94 -11.52 17.58 11.68
CA GLY A 94 -11.32 17.89 10.26
C GLY A 94 -10.47 16.84 9.56
N ASP A 95 -9.62 17.29 8.63
CA ASP A 95 -8.71 16.40 7.90
C ASP A 95 -7.72 15.71 8.83
N LEU A 96 -7.40 14.45 8.56
CA LEU A 96 -6.53 13.63 9.39
C LEU A 96 -5.29 13.13 8.66
N VAL A 97 -4.19 13.01 9.40
CA VAL A 97 -3.09 12.09 9.13
C VAL A 97 -3.12 11.01 10.21
N PHE A 98 -3.34 9.76 9.83
CA PHE A 98 -3.38 8.60 10.70
C PHE A 98 -2.06 7.82 10.65
N LEU A 99 -1.52 7.52 11.84
CA LEU A 99 -0.26 6.78 12.03
C LEU A 99 -0.43 5.72 13.14
N GLU A 100 0.25 4.58 13.00
CA GLU A 100 0.38 3.59 14.07
C GLU A 100 1.70 3.82 14.85
N ASP A 101 1.76 3.37 16.09
CA ASP A 101 2.88 3.62 17.00
C ASP A 101 4.24 3.10 16.52
N ASP A 102 4.28 2.14 15.60
CA ASP A 102 5.52 1.57 15.06
C ASP A 102 6.04 2.24 13.78
N PHE A 103 5.47 3.38 13.40
CA PHE A 103 5.91 4.12 12.22
C PHE A 103 7.07 5.08 12.50
N VAL A 104 7.73 5.51 11.42
CA VAL A 104 8.64 6.65 11.35
C VAL A 104 8.21 7.53 10.19
N VAL A 105 8.16 8.84 10.40
CA VAL A 105 7.78 9.80 9.36
C VAL A 105 8.98 10.58 8.80
N SER A 106 8.85 10.96 7.54
CA SER A 106 9.73 11.90 6.85
C SER A 106 9.61 13.30 7.45
N PRO A 107 10.67 14.12 7.46
CA PRO A 107 10.53 15.53 7.81
C PRO A 107 9.54 16.31 6.93
N ALA A 108 9.25 15.83 5.71
CA ALA A 108 8.34 16.46 4.76
C ALA A 108 6.90 15.90 4.78
N PHE A 109 6.60 14.91 5.63
CA PHE A 109 5.31 14.19 5.59
C PHE A 109 4.09 15.11 5.74
N TYR A 110 4.18 16.10 6.64
CA TYR A 110 3.06 16.98 6.94
C TYR A 110 2.76 17.92 5.77
N ALA A 111 3.80 18.48 5.15
CA ALA A 111 3.68 19.35 3.99
C ALA A 111 3.04 18.61 2.81
N TYR A 112 3.48 17.38 2.53
CA TYR A 112 2.84 16.54 1.51
C TYR A 112 1.38 16.27 1.83
N ALA A 113 1.08 15.80 3.04
CA ALA A 113 -0.28 15.43 3.42
C ALA A 113 -1.22 16.63 3.26
N ALA A 114 -0.82 17.80 3.76
CA ALA A 114 -1.59 19.04 3.62
C ALA A 114 -1.85 19.40 2.14
N GLN A 115 -0.81 19.42 1.30
CA GLN A 115 -0.95 19.77 -0.12
C GLN A 115 -1.78 18.74 -0.89
N ALA A 116 -1.55 17.45 -0.65
CA ALA A 116 -2.30 16.38 -1.31
C ALA A 116 -3.78 16.40 -0.91
N LEU A 117 -4.09 16.64 0.38
CA LEU A 117 -5.48 16.81 0.83
C LEU A 117 -6.15 17.99 0.12
N ASP A 118 -5.48 19.14 0.03
CA ASP A 118 -6.00 20.30 -0.69
C ASP A 118 -6.29 19.99 -2.16
N VAL A 119 -5.40 19.27 -2.85
CA VAL A 119 -5.55 18.92 -4.27
C VAL A 119 -6.70 17.93 -4.49
N TYR A 120 -6.82 16.90 -3.64
CA TYR A 120 -7.75 15.79 -3.89
C TYR A 120 -9.09 15.88 -3.15
N ARG A 121 -9.29 16.87 -2.28
CA ARG A 121 -10.50 16.98 -1.44
C ARG A 121 -11.82 16.99 -2.22
N ALA A 122 -11.82 17.53 -3.44
CA ALA A 122 -13.01 17.67 -4.27
C ALA A 122 -13.26 16.46 -5.19
N ASP A 123 -12.31 15.52 -5.29
CA ASP A 123 -12.48 14.34 -6.13
C ASP A 123 -13.06 13.17 -5.32
N ASP A 124 -14.35 12.90 -5.55
CA ASP A 124 -15.10 11.84 -4.86
C ASP A 124 -14.62 10.42 -5.18
N ARG A 125 -13.77 10.27 -6.22
CA ARG A 125 -13.12 9.01 -6.59
C ARG A 125 -11.87 8.75 -5.76
N VAL A 126 -11.40 9.71 -4.97
CA VAL A 126 -10.28 9.50 -4.03
C VAL A 126 -10.82 9.10 -2.66
N ALA A 127 -10.41 7.91 -2.21
CA ALA A 127 -10.77 7.37 -0.89
C ALA A 127 -9.83 7.86 0.22
N ALA A 128 -8.53 7.91 -0.06
CA ALA A 128 -7.50 8.30 0.89
C ALA A 128 -6.18 8.60 0.16
N LEU A 129 -5.23 9.15 0.90
CA LEU A 129 -3.86 9.40 0.48
C LEU A 129 -2.94 8.51 1.31
N ALA A 130 -2.05 7.76 0.68
CA ALA A 130 -1.03 7.01 1.37
C ALA A 130 0.17 7.91 1.70
N LEU A 131 0.92 7.54 2.73
CA LEU A 131 2.24 8.11 3.03
C LEU A 131 3.38 7.14 2.71
N TYR A 132 3.06 5.87 2.44
CA TYR A 132 4.02 4.86 2.03
C TYR A 132 4.25 4.86 0.51
N ALA A 133 5.49 4.64 0.06
CA ALA A 133 5.78 4.37 -1.34
C ALA A 133 5.74 2.86 -1.59
N LEU A 134 4.63 2.41 -2.18
CA LEU A 134 4.41 1.00 -2.48
C LEU A 134 5.31 0.55 -3.62
N TRP A 135 6.26 -0.34 -3.30
CA TRP A 135 7.31 -0.79 -4.22
C TRP A 135 7.15 -2.24 -4.71
N PHE A 136 6.13 -2.96 -4.24
CA PHE A 136 5.91 -4.37 -4.55
C PHE A 136 4.42 -4.67 -4.80
N ASN A 137 4.16 -5.70 -5.59
CA ASN A 137 2.83 -6.25 -5.80
C ASN A 137 2.46 -7.16 -4.62
N GLY A 138 1.36 -6.83 -3.93
CA GLY A 138 0.94 -7.52 -2.71
C GLY A 138 0.54 -9.00 -2.88
N TYR A 139 0.39 -9.49 -4.11
CA TYR A 139 -0.03 -10.86 -4.40
C TYR A 139 1.12 -11.75 -4.83
N THR A 140 2.05 -11.21 -5.61
CA THR A 140 3.19 -11.95 -6.15
C THR A 140 4.47 -11.72 -5.34
N HIS A 141 4.50 -10.66 -4.52
CA HIS A 141 5.70 -10.14 -3.85
C HIS A 141 6.83 -9.71 -4.79
N GLU A 142 6.52 -9.56 -6.08
CA GLU A 142 7.46 -9.02 -7.06
C GLU A 142 7.48 -7.50 -7.00
N PRO A 143 8.58 -6.85 -7.42
CA PRO A 143 8.62 -5.40 -7.48
C PRO A 143 7.49 -4.83 -8.36
N PHE A 144 6.93 -3.72 -7.89
CA PHE A 144 5.94 -2.92 -8.58
C PHE A 144 6.52 -1.53 -8.80
N THR A 145 6.45 -1.04 -10.03
CA THR A 145 6.94 0.29 -10.39
C THR A 145 5.88 0.96 -11.24
N PRO A 146 5.15 1.96 -10.71
CA PRO A 146 4.14 2.66 -11.49
C PRO A 146 4.79 3.45 -12.63
N LEU A 147 4.12 3.52 -13.78
CA LEU A 147 4.52 4.32 -14.93
C LEU A 147 4.89 5.74 -14.51
N ALA A 148 6.00 6.26 -15.03
CA ALA A 148 6.45 7.61 -14.73
C ALA A 148 5.72 8.60 -15.64
N ASP A 149 4.77 9.34 -15.08
CA ASP A 149 3.95 10.34 -15.80
C ASP A 149 4.29 11.79 -15.44
N GLY A 150 5.48 11.98 -14.85
CA GLY A 150 5.99 13.29 -14.43
C GLY A 150 5.35 13.85 -13.15
N SER A 151 4.41 13.14 -12.53
CA SER A 151 3.86 13.48 -11.21
C SER A 151 4.59 12.72 -10.10
N ASP A 152 4.51 13.23 -8.86
CA ASP A 152 5.08 12.59 -7.67
C ASP A 152 4.15 11.53 -7.06
N VAL A 153 3.04 11.25 -7.73
CA VAL A 153 1.98 10.35 -7.26
C VAL A 153 1.54 9.35 -8.32
N PHE A 154 0.78 8.35 -7.89
CA PHE A 154 0.02 7.43 -8.74
C PHE A 154 -1.25 6.99 -8.01
N PHE A 155 -2.16 6.32 -8.71
CA PHE A 155 -3.46 5.92 -8.18
C PHE A 155 -3.59 4.40 -8.23
N LEU A 156 -4.06 3.80 -7.14
CA LEU A 156 -4.23 2.36 -7.02
C LEU A 156 -5.49 2.02 -6.22
N GLN A 157 -6.26 1.02 -6.66
CA GLN A 157 -7.46 0.55 -5.93
C GLN A 157 -7.16 -0.45 -4.80
N VAL A 158 -5.91 -0.51 -4.34
CA VAL A 158 -5.46 -1.32 -3.21
C VAL A 158 -4.92 -0.37 -2.15
N PRO A 159 -5.55 -0.26 -0.98
CA PRO A 159 -4.97 0.46 0.15
C PRO A 159 -3.84 -0.33 0.78
N PHE A 160 -2.93 0.36 1.44
CA PHE A 160 -1.83 -0.23 2.19
C PHE A 160 -1.81 0.36 3.60
N PHE A 161 -1.40 -0.45 4.57
CA PHE A 161 -1.63 -0.16 5.99
C PHE A 161 -0.70 0.90 6.58
N GLN A 162 0.35 1.31 5.86
CA GLN A 162 1.40 2.19 6.39
C GLN A 162 1.12 3.67 6.12
N GLY A 163 0.42 4.32 7.04
CA GLY A 163 0.22 5.76 7.06
C GLY A 163 -0.78 6.23 6.02
N LEU A 164 -1.88 6.84 6.48
CA LEU A 164 -2.95 7.34 5.64
C LEU A 164 -3.26 8.79 5.99
N ALA A 165 -3.66 9.58 5.01
CA ALA A 165 -4.27 10.88 5.21
C ALA A 165 -5.59 10.93 4.44
N PHE A 166 -6.58 11.59 5.01
CA PHE A 166 -7.89 11.75 4.38
C PHE A 166 -8.61 12.97 4.92
N THR A 167 -9.50 13.55 4.10
CA THR A 167 -10.35 14.64 4.52
C THR A 167 -11.45 14.15 5.45
N ARG A 168 -12.10 15.08 6.18
CA ARG A 168 -13.30 14.76 6.95
C ARG A 168 -14.37 14.11 6.09
N GLU A 169 -14.59 14.61 4.88
CA GLU A 169 -15.61 14.10 3.97
C GLU A 169 -15.26 12.68 3.46
N GLN A 170 -13.98 12.40 3.18
CA GLN A 170 -13.51 11.06 2.85
C GLN A 170 -13.72 10.08 4.01
N ALA A 171 -13.40 10.49 5.25
CA ALA A 171 -13.65 9.68 6.45
C ALA A 171 -15.15 9.41 6.65
N ALA A 172 -15.99 10.43 6.51
CA ALA A 172 -17.44 10.33 6.64
C ALA A 172 -18.05 9.36 5.61
N ARG A 173 -17.58 9.41 4.36
CA ARG A 173 -18.01 8.45 3.33
C ARG A 173 -17.64 7.01 3.68
N PHE A 174 -16.42 6.77 4.18
CA PHE A 174 -16.02 5.45 4.63
C PHE A 174 -16.90 4.98 5.81
N ALA A 175 -17.13 5.84 6.79
CA ALA A 175 -17.97 5.53 7.95
C ALA A 175 -19.42 5.20 7.55
N ALA A 176 -20.01 6.00 6.64
CA ALA A 176 -21.35 5.76 6.10
C ALA A 176 -21.43 4.39 5.39
N TRP A 177 -20.49 4.11 4.48
CA TRP A 177 -20.43 2.80 3.79
C TRP A 177 -20.28 1.63 4.78
N ARG A 178 -19.48 1.80 5.84
CA ARG A 178 -19.27 0.76 6.86
C ARG A 178 -20.53 0.48 7.67
N SER A 179 -21.34 1.51 7.95
CA SER A 179 -22.59 1.41 8.72
C SER A 179 -23.65 0.52 8.07
N GLU A 180 -23.54 0.28 6.75
CA GLU A 180 -24.44 -0.61 6.00
C GLU A 180 -24.14 -2.11 6.21
N GLY A 181 -23.22 -2.46 7.12
CA GLY A 181 -22.88 -3.86 7.42
C GLY A 181 -22.00 -4.54 6.36
N ARG A 182 -21.34 -3.76 5.49
CA ARG A 182 -20.53 -4.26 4.36
C ARG A 182 -19.07 -4.54 4.72
N GLU A 183 -18.77 -4.90 5.96
CA GLU A 183 -17.39 -4.81 6.47
C GLU A 183 -16.42 -5.85 5.87
N ARG A 184 -16.88 -7.04 5.45
CA ARG A 184 -15.95 -8.12 5.07
C ARG A 184 -15.87 -8.41 3.57
N PRO A 185 -14.65 -8.50 3.00
CA PRO A 185 -14.46 -9.08 1.68
C PRO A 185 -15.15 -10.43 1.53
N ALA A 186 -15.88 -10.61 0.44
CA ALA A 186 -16.60 -11.84 0.12
C ALA A 186 -16.36 -12.26 -1.34
N PRO A 187 -16.50 -13.56 -1.66
CA PRO A 187 -16.46 -14.02 -3.05
C PRO A 187 -17.41 -13.21 -3.94
N GLY A 188 -16.92 -12.81 -5.10
CA GLY A 188 -17.64 -11.92 -6.04
C GLY A 188 -17.29 -10.44 -5.89
N ASP A 189 -16.69 -10.01 -4.77
CA ASP A 189 -16.03 -8.71 -4.72
C ASP A 189 -14.87 -8.69 -5.73
N PRO A 190 -14.59 -7.55 -6.39
CA PRO A 190 -13.49 -7.40 -7.35
C PRO A 190 -12.11 -7.32 -6.65
N LEU A 191 -11.84 -8.24 -5.73
CA LEU A 191 -10.61 -8.35 -4.95
C LEU A 191 -9.88 -9.66 -5.27
N HIS A 192 -8.56 -9.65 -5.11
CA HIS A 192 -7.78 -10.87 -5.18
C HIS A 192 -8.19 -11.84 -4.04
N PRO A 193 -8.29 -13.17 -4.28
CA PRO A 193 -8.76 -14.14 -3.29
C PRO A 193 -7.98 -14.18 -1.96
N LEU A 194 -6.76 -13.63 -1.94
CA LEU A 194 -5.97 -13.41 -0.73
C LEU A 194 -6.73 -12.55 0.31
N PHE A 195 -7.54 -11.58 -0.12
CA PHE A 195 -8.31 -10.72 0.78
C PHE A 195 -9.35 -11.46 1.61
N PHE A 196 -9.84 -12.61 1.13
CA PHE A 196 -10.83 -13.43 1.85
C PHE A 196 -10.21 -14.26 2.98
N LYS A 197 -8.88 -14.29 3.09
CA LYS A 197 -8.13 -15.09 4.07
C LYS A 197 -7.66 -14.28 5.27
N PHE A 198 -7.85 -12.96 5.27
CA PHE A 198 -7.38 -12.14 6.38
C PHE A 198 -8.23 -12.34 7.64
N PRO A 199 -7.59 -12.30 8.83
CA PRO A 199 -8.30 -12.35 10.09
C PRO A 199 -9.35 -11.23 10.23
N PRO A 200 -10.46 -11.49 10.95
CA PRO A 200 -11.44 -10.47 11.33
C PRO A 200 -10.90 -9.25 12.07
N SER A 201 -9.74 -9.40 12.72
CA SER A 201 -9.08 -8.35 13.49
C SER A 201 -8.42 -7.28 12.62
N ASP A 202 -8.27 -7.55 11.32
CA ASP A 202 -7.52 -6.71 10.41
C ASP A 202 -8.46 -5.69 9.78
N TRP A 203 -8.07 -4.41 9.83
CA TRP A 203 -8.88 -3.31 9.29
C TRP A 203 -8.66 -3.10 7.80
N PHE A 204 -7.47 -3.41 7.28
CA PHE A 204 -7.13 -3.09 5.89
C PHE A 204 -7.96 -3.86 4.83
N PRO A 205 -8.45 -5.11 5.04
CA PRO A 205 -9.32 -5.77 4.07
C PRO A 205 -10.68 -5.05 3.95
N VAL A 206 -11.17 -4.47 5.05
CA VAL A 206 -12.39 -3.66 5.08
C VAL A 206 -12.22 -2.43 4.19
N LEU A 207 -11.09 -1.72 4.33
CA LEU A 207 -10.77 -0.57 3.50
C LEU A 207 -10.59 -0.98 2.02
N ALA A 208 -9.94 -2.11 1.74
CA ALA A 208 -9.75 -2.58 0.38
C ALA A 208 -11.08 -2.87 -0.32
N ARG A 209 -12.03 -3.50 0.39
CA ARG A 209 -13.38 -3.69 -0.11
C ARG A 209 -14.09 -2.37 -0.38
N TYR A 210 -14.02 -1.41 0.54
CA TYR A 210 -14.61 -0.08 0.33
C TYR A 210 -14.07 0.58 -0.94
N VAL A 211 -12.74 0.62 -1.10
CA VAL A 211 -12.08 1.26 -2.24
C VAL A 211 -12.56 0.64 -3.54
N VAL A 212 -12.47 -0.68 -3.68
CA VAL A 212 -12.76 -1.32 -4.97
C VAL A 212 -14.25 -1.40 -5.29
N THR A 213 -15.12 -1.69 -4.31
CA THR A 213 -16.57 -1.82 -4.54
C THR A 213 -17.24 -0.48 -4.83
N THR A 214 -16.56 0.62 -4.51
CA THR A 214 -17.04 1.97 -4.81
C THR A 214 -16.30 2.65 -5.95
N GLY A 215 -15.42 1.93 -6.66
CA GLY A 215 -14.67 2.46 -7.81
C GLY A 215 -13.68 3.57 -7.43
N ARG A 216 -13.25 3.62 -6.17
CA ARG A 216 -12.35 4.66 -5.66
C ARG A 216 -10.88 4.23 -5.77
N PHE A 217 -9.99 5.20 -5.58
CA PHE A 217 -8.55 5.03 -5.60
C PHE A 217 -7.91 5.58 -4.33
N VAL A 218 -6.78 5.01 -3.96
CA VAL A 218 -5.84 5.61 -3.02
C VAL A 218 -4.74 6.29 -3.83
N VAL A 219 -4.38 7.51 -3.44
CA VAL A 219 -3.26 8.24 -4.05
C VAL A 219 -1.98 7.88 -3.30
N TYR A 220 -0.98 7.38 -4.02
CA TYR A 220 0.30 6.98 -3.44
C TYR A 220 1.42 7.92 -3.85
N PRO A 221 2.33 8.29 -2.92
CA PRO A 221 3.56 8.96 -3.28
C PRO A 221 4.54 7.97 -3.93
N ARG A 222 5.40 8.48 -4.81
CA ARG A 222 6.49 7.69 -5.42
C ARG A 222 7.71 7.53 -4.50
N VAL A 223 7.86 8.42 -3.50
CA VAL A 223 8.90 8.35 -2.46
C VAL A 223 8.22 8.35 -1.10
N ALA A 224 8.62 7.46 -0.18
CA ALA A 224 7.88 7.29 1.05
C ALA A 224 8.06 8.49 1.98
N LEU A 225 6.98 8.82 2.68
CA LEU A 225 6.91 9.82 3.75
C LEU A 225 6.59 9.21 5.11
N CYS A 226 6.28 7.91 5.12
CA CYS A 226 6.08 7.11 6.31
C CYS A 226 6.62 5.70 6.05
N LEU A 227 7.25 5.10 7.06
CA LEU A 227 7.70 3.71 7.06
C LEU A 227 7.17 2.99 8.29
N GLY A 228 6.61 1.79 8.10
CA GLY A 228 6.44 0.84 9.18
C GLY A 228 7.77 0.18 9.52
N MET A 229 8.14 0.17 10.80
CA MET A 229 9.44 -0.38 11.22
C MET A 229 9.45 -1.91 11.31
N GLY A 230 8.29 -2.55 11.11
CA GLY A 230 8.15 -4.00 11.11
C GLY A 230 8.51 -4.61 12.46
N ASP A 231 8.26 -3.88 13.56
CA ASP A 231 8.43 -4.37 14.92
C ASP A 231 7.52 -5.58 15.16
N ALA A 232 7.92 -6.47 16.07
CA ALA A 232 7.08 -7.59 16.45
C ALA A 232 5.73 -7.10 17.02
N GLY A 233 4.65 -7.78 16.67
CA GLY A 233 3.28 -7.36 16.97
C GLY A 233 2.25 -8.32 16.37
N THR A 234 1.03 -7.83 16.16
CA THR A 234 -0.11 -8.67 15.70
C THR A 234 0.17 -9.40 14.39
N HIS A 235 0.90 -8.78 13.45
CA HIS A 235 1.17 -9.36 12.12
C HIS A 235 2.53 -10.07 12.00
N PHE A 236 3.51 -9.73 12.85
CA PHE A 236 4.86 -10.26 12.75
C PHE A 236 5.33 -10.83 14.09
N ALA A 237 5.54 -12.14 14.13
CA ALA A 237 6.13 -12.80 15.31
C ALA A 237 7.62 -12.44 15.51
N ARG A 238 8.29 -11.96 14.47
CA ARG A 238 9.69 -11.51 14.48
C ARG A 238 9.83 -10.22 13.69
N PRO A 239 10.77 -9.33 14.05
CA PRO A 239 11.01 -8.11 13.29
C PRO A 239 11.30 -8.40 11.81
N THR A 240 10.81 -7.54 10.92
CA THR A 240 11.04 -7.66 9.47
C THR A 240 11.39 -6.33 8.82
N ALA A 241 12.38 -6.35 7.94
CA ALA A 241 12.76 -5.20 7.11
C ALA A 241 12.16 -5.26 5.70
N PHE A 242 11.27 -6.22 5.41
CA PHE A 242 10.73 -6.41 4.06
C PHE A 242 10.02 -5.17 3.52
N PHE A 243 9.33 -4.42 4.38
CA PHE A 243 8.56 -3.25 3.95
C PHE A 243 9.38 -1.95 3.88
N GLN A 244 10.69 -1.99 4.13
CA GLN A 244 11.52 -0.79 4.10
C GLN A 244 11.68 -0.26 2.68
N THR A 245 11.59 1.06 2.52
CA THR A 245 11.77 1.79 1.26
C THR A 245 12.41 3.15 1.55
N PRO A 246 13.06 3.83 0.58
CA PRO A 246 13.66 5.13 0.84
C PRO A 246 12.65 6.17 1.37
N LEU A 247 12.99 6.78 2.50
CA LEU A 247 12.21 7.84 3.14
C LEU A 247 12.73 9.21 2.70
N LEU A 248 11.85 10.07 2.17
CA LEU A 248 12.21 11.43 1.79
C LEU A 248 12.76 12.20 3.00
N GLN A 249 13.92 12.84 2.87
CA GLN A 249 14.56 13.55 4.00
C GLN A 249 14.41 15.07 3.94
N ALA A 250 14.20 15.64 2.76
CA ALA A 250 14.16 17.08 2.55
C ALA A 250 12.75 17.55 2.14
N PRO A 251 12.38 18.81 2.41
CA PRO A 251 11.22 19.44 1.79
C PRO A 251 11.28 19.32 0.27
N ALA A 252 10.11 19.15 -0.35
CA ALA A 252 9.98 19.08 -1.79
C ALA A 252 8.73 19.86 -2.23
N ASP A 253 8.81 20.44 -3.43
CA ASP A 253 7.64 20.95 -4.15
C ASP A 253 6.99 19.76 -4.86
N PHE A 254 5.85 19.30 -4.34
CA PHE A 254 5.18 18.11 -4.85
C PHE A 254 4.35 18.42 -6.09
N ARG A 255 4.54 17.62 -7.13
CA ARG A 255 3.81 17.67 -8.40
C ARG A 255 2.66 16.68 -8.37
N PHE A 256 1.49 17.14 -7.96
CA PHE A 256 0.26 16.37 -8.04
C PHE A 256 -0.36 16.42 -9.43
N ARG A 257 -1.19 15.43 -9.74
CA ARG A 257 -1.90 15.33 -11.02
C ARG A 257 -3.31 14.85 -10.75
N ALA A 258 -4.31 15.44 -11.42
CA ALA A 258 -5.68 14.97 -11.31
C ALA A 258 -5.81 13.51 -11.81
N LEU A 259 -6.77 12.75 -11.26
CA LEU A 259 -6.99 11.35 -11.64
C LEU A 259 -7.24 11.19 -13.15
N ASP A 260 -7.96 12.14 -13.75
CA ASP A 260 -8.28 12.12 -15.18
C ASP A 260 -7.08 12.37 -16.09
N ASP A 261 -6.08 13.11 -15.61
CA ASP A 261 -4.86 13.43 -16.36
C ASP A 261 -3.74 12.41 -16.12
N SER A 262 -3.86 11.59 -15.07
CA SER A 262 -2.86 10.58 -14.69
C SER A 262 -2.79 9.43 -15.67
N LEU A 263 -1.56 9.05 -16.04
CA LEU A 263 -1.29 7.82 -16.80
C LEU A 263 -1.06 6.63 -15.86
N ALA A 264 -0.67 6.89 -14.61
CA ALA A 264 -0.35 5.89 -13.60
C ALA A 264 -1.57 5.59 -12.72
N VAL A 265 -2.58 4.95 -13.31
CA VAL A 265 -3.82 4.54 -12.62
C VAL A 265 -3.98 3.03 -12.74
N TYR A 266 -4.10 2.37 -11.59
CA TYR A 266 -4.04 0.92 -11.45
C TYR A 266 -5.27 0.39 -10.71
N ASP A 267 -5.77 -0.76 -11.15
CA ASP A 267 -6.90 -1.44 -10.51
C ASP A 267 -6.50 -2.22 -9.25
N SER A 268 -7.45 -2.97 -8.69
CA SER A 268 -7.23 -3.80 -7.49
C SER A 268 -6.27 -4.98 -7.72
N PHE A 269 -5.77 -5.18 -8.94
CA PHE A 269 -4.84 -6.23 -9.32
C PHE A 269 -3.44 -5.71 -9.68
N PHE A 270 -3.18 -4.42 -9.42
CA PHE A 270 -1.96 -3.71 -9.83
C PHE A 270 -1.81 -3.63 -11.36
N GLU A 271 -2.90 -3.79 -12.11
CA GLU A 271 -2.90 -3.72 -13.56
C GLU A 271 -3.27 -2.29 -13.99
N PRO A 272 -2.57 -1.70 -14.98
CA PRO A 272 -2.94 -0.38 -15.48
C PRO A 272 -4.33 -0.45 -16.13
N LEU A 273 -5.13 0.59 -15.93
CA LEU A 273 -6.46 0.63 -16.55
C LEU A 273 -6.35 0.70 -18.09
N PRO A 274 -7.20 -0.04 -18.84
CA PRO A 274 -7.17 -0.07 -20.30
C PRO A 274 -7.12 1.33 -20.93
N GLU A 275 -7.99 2.23 -20.47
CA GLU A 275 -8.11 3.59 -21.00
C GLU A 275 -6.87 4.47 -20.72
N ARG A 276 -5.98 4.07 -19.81
CA ARG A 276 -4.69 4.74 -19.59
C ARG A 276 -3.64 4.24 -20.57
N LEU A 277 -3.62 2.92 -20.85
CA LEU A 277 -2.76 2.35 -21.89
C LEU A 277 -3.14 2.87 -23.28
N ASP A 278 -4.43 3.00 -23.59
CA ASP A 278 -4.92 3.49 -24.88
C ASP A 278 -4.45 4.91 -25.21
N ARG A 279 -4.15 5.74 -24.19
CA ARG A 279 -3.58 7.08 -24.38
C ARG A 279 -2.12 7.05 -24.81
N MET A 280 -1.43 5.94 -24.55
CA MET A 280 0.02 5.82 -24.74
C MET A 280 0.37 4.96 -25.96
N THR A 281 -0.56 4.18 -26.50
CA THR A 281 -0.30 3.33 -27.65
C THR A 281 -1.50 3.12 -28.55
N GLY A 282 -1.26 3.06 -29.87
CA GLY A 282 -2.24 2.61 -30.86
C GLY A 282 -2.33 1.09 -30.98
N ALA A 283 -1.46 0.33 -30.29
CA ALA A 283 -1.34 -1.12 -30.46
C ALA A 283 -2.55 -1.92 -29.96
N LEU A 284 -3.47 -1.29 -29.22
CA LEU A 284 -4.67 -1.94 -28.67
C LEU A 284 -5.98 -1.31 -29.21
N ARG A 285 -5.87 -0.34 -30.10
CA ARG A 285 -7.01 0.46 -30.61
C ARG A 285 -8.10 -0.44 -31.21
N GLY A 286 -9.35 -0.14 -30.85
CA GLY A 286 -10.54 -0.80 -31.40
C GLY A 286 -10.87 -2.15 -30.77
N VAL A 287 -10.21 -2.51 -29.67
CA VAL A 287 -10.50 -3.72 -28.91
C VAL A 287 -10.91 -3.32 -27.49
N GLU A 288 -12.00 -3.88 -26.99
CA GLU A 288 -12.34 -3.81 -25.56
C GLU A 288 -11.61 -4.95 -24.83
N TYR A 289 -10.75 -4.61 -23.86
CA TYR A 289 -9.92 -5.59 -23.17
C TYR A 289 -9.77 -5.32 -21.68
N ALA A 290 -9.52 -6.39 -20.93
CA ALA A 290 -9.01 -6.34 -19.56
C ALA A 290 -7.48 -6.51 -19.57
N VAL A 291 -6.79 -6.01 -18.55
CA VAL A 291 -5.35 -6.19 -18.37
C VAL A 291 -5.07 -7.21 -17.26
N ASP A 292 -4.16 -8.15 -17.46
CA ASP A 292 -3.73 -9.19 -16.50
C ASP A 292 -2.26 -9.57 -16.76
N LEU A 293 -1.35 -8.59 -16.69
CA LEU A 293 0.08 -8.76 -16.94
C LEU A 293 0.78 -9.54 -15.83
N TYR A 294 0.38 -9.36 -14.58
CA TYR A 294 0.86 -10.16 -13.44
C TYR A 294 0.24 -11.56 -13.39
N ALA A 295 -0.77 -11.84 -14.22
CA ALA A 295 -1.48 -13.13 -14.29
C ALA A 295 -2.06 -13.54 -12.92
N THR A 296 -2.66 -12.60 -12.20
CA THR A 296 -3.23 -12.80 -10.85
C THR A 296 -4.76 -12.68 -10.81
N LYS A 297 -5.39 -12.16 -11.86
CA LYS A 297 -6.85 -12.05 -11.89
C LYS A 297 -7.50 -13.42 -11.98
N PRO A 298 -8.51 -13.71 -11.13
CA PRO A 298 -9.27 -14.94 -11.25
C PRO A 298 -10.22 -14.86 -12.44
N ARG A 299 -10.61 -16.03 -12.96
CA ARG A 299 -11.38 -16.17 -14.21
C ARG A 299 -12.69 -15.39 -14.21
N ASP A 300 -13.40 -15.39 -13.10
CA ASP A 300 -14.69 -14.73 -12.89
C ASP A 300 -14.62 -13.19 -12.89
N LEU A 301 -13.41 -12.63 -12.71
CA LEU A 301 -13.17 -11.19 -12.76
C LEU A 301 -12.64 -10.70 -14.12
N LEU A 302 -12.27 -11.61 -15.04
CA LEU A 302 -11.93 -11.28 -16.43
C LEU A 302 -13.21 -11.24 -17.29
N ARG A 303 -13.93 -10.12 -17.20
CA ARG A 303 -15.25 -9.95 -17.84
C ARG A 303 -15.20 -9.49 -19.30
N SER A 304 -14.10 -8.88 -19.73
CA SER A 304 -13.94 -8.40 -21.11
C SER A 304 -13.73 -9.57 -22.08
N ALA A 305 -14.21 -9.41 -23.32
CA ALA A 305 -14.06 -10.44 -24.36
C ALA A 305 -12.60 -10.71 -24.73
N CYS A 306 -11.74 -9.68 -24.66
CA CYS A 306 -10.31 -9.80 -24.84
C CYS A 306 -9.54 -9.50 -23.54
N VAL A 307 -8.34 -10.08 -23.42
CA VAL A 307 -7.45 -9.86 -22.27
C VAL A 307 -6.02 -9.64 -22.79
N LEU A 308 -5.39 -8.59 -22.30
CA LEU A 308 -3.95 -8.34 -22.43
C LEU A 308 -3.23 -8.99 -21.24
N THR A 309 -2.47 -10.05 -21.48
CA THR A 309 -2.00 -10.93 -20.40
C THR A 309 -0.66 -11.58 -20.67
N ALA A 310 0.04 -11.98 -19.60
CA ALA A 310 1.21 -12.87 -19.66
C ALA A 310 0.86 -14.34 -19.36
N ARG A 311 -0.42 -14.68 -19.15
CA ARG A 311 -0.90 -16.05 -18.92
C ARG A 311 -0.71 -16.91 -20.17
N PRO A 312 -0.46 -18.23 -20.02
CA PRO A 312 -0.50 -19.17 -21.14
C PRO A 312 -1.84 -19.12 -21.87
N ARG A 313 -1.79 -19.20 -23.20
CA ARG A 313 -2.96 -19.10 -24.08
C ARG A 313 -2.76 -19.93 -25.34
N ARG A 314 -3.88 -20.37 -25.93
CA ARG A 314 -3.93 -21.18 -27.15
C ARG A 314 -3.73 -20.38 -28.43
N ALA A 315 -4.27 -19.16 -28.47
CA ALA A 315 -4.17 -18.25 -29.60
C ALA A 315 -3.95 -16.81 -29.11
N ALA A 316 -3.43 -15.95 -30.00
CA ALA A 316 -3.22 -14.54 -29.72
C ALA A 316 -3.64 -13.70 -30.93
N LEU A 317 -4.30 -12.57 -30.67
CA LEU A 317 -4.64 -11.55 -31.66
C LEU A 317 -3.40 -10.68 -31.96
N ARG A 318 -2.64 -10.36 -30.90
CA ARG A 318 -1.38 -9.61 -30.97
C ARG A 318 -0.45 -10.10 -29.87
N THR A 319 0.85 -10.01 -30.08
CA THR A 319 1.86 -10.40 -29.09
C THR A 319 2.92 -9.34 -28.92
N PHE A 320 3.49 -9.32 -27.72
CA PHE A 320 4.54 -8.39 -27.32
C PHE A 320 5.64 -9.15 -26.57
N GLY A 321 6.84 -8.58 -26.60
CA GLY A 321 7.94 -8.97 -25.74
C GLY A 321 7.67 -8.63 -24.28
N ARG A 322 8.56 -9.08 -23.40
CA ARG A 322 8.55 -8.72 -21.97
C ARG A 322 9.98 -8.45 -21.51
N VAL A 323 10.54 -7.38 -22.06
CA VAL A 323 11.95 -6.96 -21.94
C VAL A 323 12.09 -5.57 -21.31
N LEU A 324 11.13 -4.67 -21.51
CA LEU A 324 11.07 -3.35 -20.89
C LEU A 324 10.46 -3.37 -19.49
N TRP A 325 10.72 -2.32 -18.72
CA TRP A 325 10.25 -2.14 -17.36
C TRP A 325 9.57 -0.77 -17.16
N PRO A 326 8.36 -0.71 -16.56
CA PRO A 326 7.54 -1.83 -16.07
C PRO A 326 6.93 -2.67 -17.23
N MET A 327 6.17 -3.73 -16.94
CA MET A 327 5.73 -4.71 -17.96
C MET A 327 4.91 -4.05 -19.08
N GLU A 328 4.05 -3.10 -18.73
CA GLU A 328 3.22 -2.34 -19.66
C GLU A 328 4.01 -1.51 -20.67
N ALA A 329 5.27 -1.15 -20.37
CA ALA A 329 6.15 -0.45 -21.31
C ALA A 329 6.39 -1.26 -22.60
N ASN A 330 6.36 -2.60 -22.51
CA ASN A 330 6.50 -3.46 -23.69
C ASN A 330 5.34 -3.32 -24.67
N VAL A 331 4.14 -3.06 -24.14
CA VAL A 331 2.93 -2.90 -24.95
C VAL A 331 2.88 -1.48 -25.52
N ILE A 332 3.29 -0.49 -24.72
CA ILE A 332 3.41 0.91 -25.13
C ILE A 332 4.35 1.03 -26.35
N GLU A 333 5.56 0.50 -26.23
CA GLU A 333 6.60 0.55 -27.27
C GLU A 333 6.44 -0.52 -28.36
N ALA A 334 5.35 -1.31 -28.32
CA ALA A 334 5.08 -2.41 -29.26
C ALA A 334 6.27 -3.37 -29.44
N MET A 335 6.91 -3.74 -28.33
CA MET A 335 8.11 -4.58 -28.35
C MET A 335 7.85 -5.94 -28.96
N PRO A 336 8.70 -6.43 -29.89
CA PRO A 336 8.49 -7.73 -30.51
C PRO A 336 8.70 -8.86 -29.49
N GLY A 337 7.86 -9.89 -29.57
CA GLY A 337 7.97 -11.09 -28.76
C GLY A 337 6.64 -11.80 -28.56
N GLY A 338 6.66 -12.86 -27.74
CA GLY A 338 5.51 -13.73 -27.48
C GLY A 338 5.18 -13.93 -26.00
N GLU A 339 5.74 -13.11 -25.10
CA GLU A 339 5.56 -13.30 -23.66
C GLU A 339 4.30 -12.61 -23.13
N ILE A 340 3.90 -11.49 -23.72
CA ILE A 340 2.62 -10.82 -23.45
C ILE A 340 1.75 -10.97 -24.69
N ALA A 341 0.44 -11.14 -24.52
CA ALA A 341 -0.49 -11.21 -25.65
C ALA A 341 -1.81 -10.54 -25.35
N LEU A 342 -2.38 -9.93 -26.39
CA LEU A 342 -3.81 -9.67 -26.46
C LEU A 342 -4.47 -10.90 -27.08
N CYS A 343 -5.36 -11.57 -26.35
CA CYS A 343 -6.10 -12.75 -26.82
C CYS A 343 -7.56 -12.70 -26.39
N ARG A 344 -8.40 -13.60 -26.93
CA ARG A 344 -9.76 -13.75 -26.42
C ARG A 344 -9.71 -14.40 -25.04
N ALA A 345 -10.65 -14.06 -24.17
CA ALA A 345 -10.74 -14.64 -22.83
C ALA A 345 -10.92 -16.17 -22.87
N GLU A 346 -11.57 -16.70 -23.92
CA GLU A 346 -11.77 -18.13 -24.14
C GLU A 346 -10.48 -18.90 -24.50
N ASP A 347 -9.45 -18.20 -25.00
CA ASP A 347 -8.16 -18.80 -25.39
C ASP A 347 -7.21 -18.98 -24.19
N LEU A 348 -7.51 -18.33 -23.06
CA LEU A 348 -6.71 -18.45 -21.85
C LEU A 348 -6.70 -19.88 -21.31
N GLU A 349 -5.52 -20.32 -20.91
CA GLU A 349 -5.35 -21.61 -20.23
C GLU A 349 -5.44 -21.42 -18.71
N TRP A 350 -6.18 -22.31 -18.07
CA TRP A 350 -6.45 -22.29 -16.64
C TRP A 350 -5.96 -23.56 -15.96
N GLY A 351 -5.77 -23.49 -14.64
CA GLY A 351 -5.37 -24.62 -13.82
C GLY A 351 -3.92 -24.55 -13.39
N TRP A 352 -3.55 -25.48 -12.51
CA TRP A 352 -2.29 -25.42 -11.76
C TRP A 352 -1.05 -25.28 -12.65
N TRP A 353 -0.97 -26.03 -13.76
CA TRP A 353 0.15 -25.95 -14.70
C TRP A 353 0.21 -24.62 -15.48
N ALA A 354 -0.93 -24.00 -15.76
CA ALA A 354 -0.96 -22.68 -16.37
C ALA A 354 -0.47 -21.61 -15.37
N ASP A 355 -0.89 -21.70 -14.12
CA ASP A 355 -0.45 -20.79 -13.06
C ASP A 355 1.05 -20.92 -12.76
N VAL A 356 1.58 -22.15 -12.73
CA VAL A 356 3.02 -22.40 -12.57
C VAL A 356 3.81 -21.80 -13.72
N ARG A 357 3.36 -21.95 -14.98
CA ARG A 357 4.02 -21.34 -16.14
C ARG A 357 3.96 -19.82 -16.12
N ALA A 358 2.83 -19.23 -15.73
CA ALA A 358 2.69 -17.79 -15.59
C ALA A 358 3.67 -17.24 -14.54
N ARG A 359 3.73 -17.88 -13.35
CA ARG A 359 4.68 -17.53 -12.28
C ARG A 359 6.13 -17.68 -12.72
N GLN A 360 6.48 -18.80 -13.36
CA GLN A 360 7.84 -19.00 -13.89
C GLN A 360 8.25 -17.89 -14.86
N GLY A 361 7.33 -17.45 -15.73
CA GLY A 361 7.57 -16.32 -16.62
C GLY A 361 7.79 -15.02 -15.84
N LEU A 362 6.97 -14.76 -14.83
CA LEU A 362 7.08 -13.60 -13.95
C LEU A 362 8.43 -13.58 -13.22
N ASP A 363 8.81 -14.68 -12.58
CA ASP A 363 10.10 -14.85 -11.88
C ASP A 363 11.27 -14.58 -12.83
N ARG A 364 11.20 -15.07 -14.08
CA ARG A 364 12.24 -14.85 -15.09
C ARG A 364 12.37 -13.38 -15.46
N TYR A 365 11.24 -12.70 -15.63
CA TYR A 365 11.20 -11.27 -15.92
C TYR A 365 11.83 -10.45 -14.80
N PHE A 366 11.40 -10.69 -13.55
CA PHE A 366 11.90 -9.95 -12.38
C PHE A 366 13.32 -10.33 -11.99
N ALA A 367 13.78 -11.54 -12.31
CA ALA A 367 15.19 -11.90 -12.19
C ALA A 367 16.09 -11.03 -13.07
N ARG A 368 15.59 -10.45 -14.17
CA ARG A 368 16.37 -9.60 -15.10
C ARG A 368 17.67 -10.26 -15.56
N GLY A 369 17.61 -11.56 -15.88
CA GLY A 369 18.78 -12.38 -16.23
C GLY A 369 19.74 -12.67 -15.07
N ARG A 370 19.48 -12.16 -13.85
CA ARG A 370 20.26 -12.44 -12.64
C ARG A 370 19.79 -13.75 -12.02
N GLY A 371 20.37 -14.85 -12.46
CA GLY A 371 20.33 -16.10 -11.70
C GLY A 371 21.43 -16.10 -10.63
N GLN A 372 21.14 -16.61 -9.43
CA GLN A 372 22.21 -16.98 -8.51
C GLN A 372 22.97 -18.14 -9.14
N GLY A 373 24.14 -17.86 -9.72
CA GLY A 373 25.01 -18.88 -10.29
C GLY A 373 25.24 -20.00 -9.27
N TRP A 374 25.14 -21.26 -9.71
CA TRP A 374 25.24 -22.43 -8.84
C TRP A 374 26.49 -22.41 -7.94
N ARG A 375 27.59 -21.83 -8.42
CA ARG A 375 28.84 -21.60 -7.65
C ARG A 375 28.64 -20.69 -6.44
N ARG A 376 27.91 -19.57 -6.58
CA ARG A 376 27.60 -18.67 -5.45
C ARG A 376 26.67 -19.34 -4.45
N ARG A 377 25.66 -20.10 -4.92
CA ARG A 377 24.81 -20.91 -4.04
C ARG A 377 25.61 -21.92 -3.22
N TRP A 378 26.56 -22.60 -3.86
CA TRP A 378 27.45 -23.54 -3.20
C TRP A 378 28.37 -22.86 -2.19
N LEU A 379 29.03 -21.76 -2.58
CA LEU A 379 29.88 -20.95 -1.69
C LEU A 379 29.11 -20.45 -0.45
N TYR A 380 27.87 -19.97 -0.63
CA TYR A 380 27.05 -19.52 0.50
C TYR A 380 26.61 -20.66 1.42
N ARG A 381 26.33 -21.85 0.87
CA ARG A 381 26.06 -23.05 1.69
C ARG A 381 27.29 -23.49 2.49
N LEU A 382 28.47 -23.47 1.87
CA LEU A 382 29.74 -23.78 2.55
C LEU A 382 30.06 -22.75 3.64
N ALA A 383 29.88 -21.46 3.36
CA ALA A 383 30.09 -20.39 4.34
C ALA A 383 29.13 -20.54 5.54
N ALA A 384 27.85 -20.84 5.29
CA ALA A 384 26.87 -21.06 6.36
C ALA A 384 27.20 -22.29 7.23
N LEU A 385 27.73 -23.36 6.63
CA LEU A 385 28.21 -24.53 7.36
C LEU A 385 29.46 -24.21 8.19
N ALA A 386 30.45 -23.52 7.62
CA ALA A 386 31.66 -23.11 8.32
C ALA A 386 31.35 -22.21 9.54
N SER A 387 30.40 -21.27 9.40
CA SER A 387 29.97 -20.41 10.50
C SER A 387 29.28 -21.15 11.66
N ARG A 388 28.72 -22.35 11.42
CA ARG A 388 28.16 -23.20 12.48
C ARG A 388 29.26 -23.94 13.23
N PHE A 389 30.28 -24.43 12.53
CA PHE A 389 31.44 -25.08 13.16
C PHE A 389 32.27 -24.12 14.02
N THR A 390 32.41 -22.85 13.62
CA THR A 390 33.10 -21.84 14.43
C THR A 390 32.32 -21.39 15.67
N ALA A 391 31.00 -21.57 15.70
CA ALA A 391 30.16 -21.23 16.85
C ALA A 391 30.09 -22.39 17.87
N GLU A 392 30.27 -23.64 17.43
CA GLU A 392 30.39 -24.81 18.30
C GLU A 392 31.79 -24.98 18.90
N SER A 393 32.84 -24.50 18.24
CA SER A 393 34.21 -24.50 18.78
C SER A 393 34.53 -23.33 19.72
N ALA A 394 33.61 -22.38 19.87
CA ALA A 394 33.71 -21.24 20.79
C ALA A 394 32.84 -21.40 22.05
N ARG A 395 32.26 -22.59 22.26
CA ARG A 395 31.67 -23.05 23.52
C ARG A 395 32.55 -24.14 24.10
#